data_AF-A0A6L3SY00-F1
#
_entry.id   AF-A0A6L3SY00-F1
#
_cell.length_a   1.000
_cell.length_b   1.000
_cell.length_c   1.000
_cell.angle_alpha   90.00
_cell.angle_beta   90.00
_cell.angle_gamma   90.00
#
_symmetry.space_group_name_H-M   'P 1'
#
loop_
_entity.id
_entity.type
_entity.pdbx_description
1 polymer ?
#
loop_
_entity_poly.entity_id
_entity_poly.type
_entity_poly.pdbx_seq_one_letter_code
_entity_poly.pdbx_strand_id
1 'polypeptide(L)'
;MRSPSPRPQPAQLFRNASDDACIVLEECGQALLFAEVLAAHPDLSAAGYRTGETPEAFTALRQALVDRGAHQFDAAAAVLLGAPRRHRMAEGRTSNGLRYIAEHLTGRPVSDGATIAALIACGVPVKRTPGSPHVEIGLSASWLHRQAAMPRGGRPATVISRRE
;
A
#
# COMPACT_ATOMS: atom_id res chain seq x y z
N MET A 1 6.68 -30.22 -42.25
CA MET A 1 6.80 -30.14 -40.77
C MET A 1 7.69 -28.95 -40.44
N ARG A 2 7.13 -27.87 -39.87
CA ARG A 2 7.88 -26.68 -39.46
C ARG A 2 7.74 -26.53 -37.95
N SER A 3 8.86 -26.54 -37.24
CA SER A 3 8.92 -26.33 -35.79
C SER A 3 8.41 -24.93 -35.43
N PRO A 4 7.62 -24.77 -34.35
CA PRO A 4 7.24 -23.45 -33.87
C PRO A 4 8.43 -22.78 -33.17
N SER A 5 8.78 -21.57 -33.62
CA SER A 5 9.78 -20.71 -32.98
C SER A 5 9.39 -20.38 -31.52
N PRO A 6 10.36 -20.29 -30.60
CA PRO A 6 10.09 -19.89 -29.22
C PRO A 6 9.64 -18.42 -29.17
N ARG A 7 8.58 -18.14 -28.40
CA ARG A 7 8.11 -16.77 -28.12
C ARG A 7 9.19 -16.03 -27.31
N PRO A 8 9.50 -14.77 -27.63
CA PRO A 8 10.36 -13.95 -26.78
C PRO A 8 9.68 -13.71 -25.43
N GLN A 9 10.43 -13.90 -24.34
CA GLN A 9 10.02 -13.54 -22.98
C GLN A 9 9.81 -12.01 -22.90
N PRO A 10 8.82 -11.50 -22.14
CA PRO A 10 8.66 -10.07 -21.98
C PRO A 10 9.86 -9.49 -21.25
N ALA A 11 10.57 -8.60 -21.95
CA ALA A 11 11.74 -7.90 -21.47
C ALA A 11 11.42 -7.06 -20.23
N GLN A 12 12.31 -7.14 -19.25
CA GLN A 12 12.50 -6.11 -18.24
C GLN A 12 12.74 -4.77 -18.94
N LEU A 13 12.02 -3.72 -18.52
CA LEU A 13 12.35 -2.35 -18.89
C LEU A 13 12.20 -1.46 -17.66
N PHE A 14 13.29 -1.41 -16.89
CA PHE A 14 13.60 -0.23 -16.08
C PHE A 14 14.00 0.90 -17.03
N ARG A 15 13.31 2.04 -16.95
CA ARG A 15 13.90 3.35 -17.30
C ARG A 15 13.44 4.42 -16.31
N ASN A 16 14.45 5.10 -15.79
CA ASN A 16 14.42 6.16 -14.80
C ASN A 16 13.99 7.52 -15.38
N ALA A 17 13.40 8.32 -14.48
CA ALA A 17 13.54 9.78 -14.32
C ALA A 17 12.89 10.73 -15.34
N SER A 18 11.83 11.41 -14.90
CA SER A 18 11.88 12.85 -14.52
C SER A 18 10.56 13.25 -13.83
N ASP A 19 10.67 13.95 -12.71
CA ASP A 19 9.71 14.78 -11.95
C ASP A 19 8.21 14.40 -11.98
N ASP A 20 7.63 14.22 -10.78
CA ASP A 20 6.20 13.90 -10.55
C ASP A 20 5.72 12.50 -10.96
N ALA A 21 6.58 11.49 -10.80
CA ALA A 21 6.19 10.08 -10.98
C ALA A 21 5.18 9.63 -9.91
N CYS A 22 3.89 9.85 -10.18
CA CYS A 22 2.79 9.08 -9.63
C CYS A 22 3.03 7.63 -10.05
N ILE A 23 3.40 6.75 -9.11
CA ILE A 23 3.45 5.31 -9.39
C ILE A 23 2.00 4.84 -9.47
N VAL A 24 1.41 4.93 -10.66
CA VAL A 24 0.16 4.25 -10.97
C VAL A 24 0.54 2.81 -11.26
N LEU A 25 0.44 1.94 -10.25
CA LEU A 25 0.49 0.49 -10.46
C LEU A 25 -0.80 0.09 -11.19
N GLU A 26 -0.78 0.13 -12.52
CA GLU A 26 -1.88 -0.34 -13.35
C GLU A 26 -2.03 -1.86 -13.23
N GLU A 27 -3.27 -2.27 -12.94
CA GLU A 27 -3.88 -3.59 -13.13
C GLU A 27 -2.97 -4.83 -13.19
N CYS A 28 -2.29 -5.15 -12.08
CA CYS A 28 -1.96 -6.54 -11.79
C CYS A 28 -3.09 -7.12 -10.91
N GLY A 29 -3.93 -7.97 -11.50
CA GLY A 29 -4.98 -8.73 -10.82
C GLY A 29 -4.49 -9.78 -9.80
N GLN A 30 -3.28 -9.64 -9.26
CA GLN A 30 -2.74 -10.47 -8.19
C GLN A 30 -2.46 -9.58 -6.99
N ALA A 31 -3.19 -9.81 -5.90
CA ALA A 31 -2.85 -9.23 -4.61
C ALA A 31 -1.44 -9.70 -4.24
N LEU A 32 -0.48 -8.78 -4.18
CA LEU A 32 0.89 -9.13 -3.77
C LEU A 32 0.87 -9.58 -2.32
N LEU A 33 1.63 -10.63 -2.01
CA LEU A 33 1.87 -11.04 -0.64
C LEU A 33 2.77 -10.03 0.06
N PHE A 34 2.61 -9.91 1.38
CA PHE A 34 3.42 -8.99 2.19
C PHE A 34 4.94 -9.13 1.93
N ALA A 35 5.44 -10.36 1.84
CA ALA A 35 6.85 -10.64 1.56
C ALA A 35 7.31 -10.14 0.17
N GLU A 36 6.44 -10.22 -0.84
CA GLU A 36 6.75 -9.75 -2.21
C GLU A 36 6.85 -8.23 -2.24
N VAL A 37 5.94 -7.54 -1.52
CA VAL A 37 6.01 -6.08 -1.37
C VAL A 37 7.29 -5.68 -0.64
N LEU A 38 7.66 -6.38 0.43
CA LEU A 38 8.92 -6.11 1.12
C LEU A 38 10.13 -6.29 0.19
N ALA A 39 10.15 -7.35 -0.62
CA ALA A 39 11.25 -7.59 -1.56
C ALA A 39 11.36 -6.48 -2.63
N ALA A 40 10.21 -6.01 -3.15
CA ALA A 40 10.16 -4.93 -4.15
C ALA A 40 10.48 -3.54 -3.57
N HIS A 41 10.26 -3.35 -2.26
CA HIS A 41 10.43 -2.07 -1.57
C HIS A 41 11.46 -2.20 -0.43
N PRO A 42 12.77 -2.26 -0.76
CA PRO A 42 13.83 -2.43 0.24
C PRO A 42 14.01 -1.21 1.16
N ASP A 43 13.48 -0.05 0.76
CA ASP A 43 13.50 1.21 1.51
C ASP A 43 12.27 1.42 2.41
N LEU A 44 11.35 0.45 2.46
CA LEU A 44 10.19 0.46 3.33
C LEU A 44 10.54 -0.10 4.72
N SER A 45 10.11 0.53 5.79
CA SER A 45 10.35 0.11 7.18
C SER A 45 9.08 0.26 8.01
N ALA A 46 9.09 -0.11 9.30
CA ALA A 46 7.91 0.04 10.15
C ALA A 46 7.42 1.52 10.23
N ALA A 47 8.34 2.48 10.13
CA ALA A 47 7.98 3.90 10.13
C ALA A 47 7.40 4.41 8.80
N GLY A 48 7.47 3.61 7.73
CA GLY A 48 7.17 4.02 6.37
C GLY A 48 8.43 3.99 5.50
N TYR A 49 8.47 4.80 4.43
CA TYR A 49 9.65 4.91 3.57
C TYR A 49 10.80 5.62 4.29
N ARG A 50 12.03 5.19 3.99
CA ARG A 50 13.25 5.77 4.57
C ARG A 50 13.33 7.28 4.30
N THR A 51 13.57 8.05 5.35
CA THR A 51 13.76 9.51 5.30
C THR A 51 14.87 9.98 6.24
N GLY A 52 16.10 9.95 5.75
CA GLY A 52 17.24 10.57 6.45
C GLY A 52 17.69 9.86 7.73
N GLU A 53 17.12 8.70 8.09
CA GLU A 53 17.58 7.92 9.24
C GLU A 53 18.95 7.30 8.97
N THR A 54 19.72 7.10 10.05
CA THR A 54 20.98 6.37 9.99
C THR A 54 20.75 4.93 9.49
N PRO A 55 21.75 4.30 8.86
CA PRO A 55 21.63 2.91 8.40
C PRO A 55 21.21 1.93 9.50
N GLU A 56 21.68 2.13 10.72
CA GLU A 56 21.40 1.27 11.88
C GLU A 56 19.94 1.43 12.32
N ALA A 57 19.46 2.67 12.43
CA ALA A 57 18.07 2.96 12.77
C ALA A 57 17.10 2.42 11.71
N PHE A 58 17.42 2.60 10.43
CA PHE A 58 16.64 2.03 9.34
C PHE A 58 16.60 0.50 9.40
N THR A 59 17.75 -0.15 9.61
CA THR A 59 17.84 -1.62 9.73
C THR A 59 16.96 -2.13 10.87
N ALA A 60 16.96 -1.45 12.04
CA ALA A 60 16.10 -1.82 13.16
C ALA A 60 14.61 -1.68 12.84
N LEU A 61 14.21 -0.58 12.18
CA LEU A 61 12.82 -0.37 11.75
C LEU A 61 12.39 -1.36 10.67
N ARG A 62 13.31 -1.73 9.77
CA ARG A 62 13.08 -2.72 8.74
C ARG A 62 12.87 -4.10 9.35
N GLN A 63 13.73 -4.50 10.29
CA GLN A 63 13.58 -5.76 11.00
C GLN A 63 12.26 -5.81 11.78
N ALA A 64 11.89 -4.72 12.45
CA ALA A 64 10.60 -4.63 13.14
C ALA A 64 9.39 -4.84 12.20
N LEU A 65 9.49 -4.37 10.95
CA LEU A 65 8.47 -4.60 9.93
C LEU A 65 8.47 -6.05 9.44
N VAL A 66 9.62 -6.70 9.34
CA VAL A 66 9.71 -8.13 8.99
C VAL A 66 9.09 -9.00 10.09
N ASP A 67 9.44 -8.75 11.35
CA ASP A 67 9.04 -9.59 12.49
C ASP A 67 7.53 -9.47 12.80
N ARG A 68 6.98 -8.26 12.66
CA ARG A 68 5.63 -7.92 13.14
C ARG A 68 4.71 -7.38 12.04
N GLY A 69 5.21 -7.11 10.84
CA GLY A 69 4.42 -6.42 9.82
C GLY A 69 3.30 -7.27 9.22
N ALA A 70 3.43 -8.60 9.19
CA ALA A 70 2.46 -9.47 8.52
C ALA A 70 1.03 -9.33 9.09
N HIS A 71 0.87 -9.40 10.42
CA HIS A 71 -0.46 -9.27 11.03
C HIS A 71 -1.03 -7.85 10.93
N GLN A 72 -0.16 -6.84 10.85
CA GLN A 72 -0.54 -5.44 10.68
C GLN A 72 -0.94 -5.16 9.24
N PHE A 73 -0.26 -5.81 8.30
CA PHE A 73 -0.58 -5.80 6.88
C PHE A 73 -1.97 -6.40 6.67
N ASP A 74 -2.28 -7.56 7.26
CA ASP A 74 -3.61 -8.17 7.15
C ASP A 74 -4.71 -7.27 7.70
N ALA A 75 -4.44 -6.61 8.84
CA ALA A 75 -5.36 -5.65 9.45
C ALA A 75 -5.63 -4.44 8.53
N ALA A 76 -4.59 -3.87 7.92
CA ALA A 76 -4.72 -2.77 6.96
C ALA A 76 -5.40 -3.21 5.65
N ALA A 77 -5.03 -4.38 5.12
CA ALA A 77 -5.59 -4.93 3.89
C ALA A 77 -7.09 -5.23 4.04
N ALA A 78 -7.52 -5.74 5.20
CA ALA A 78 -8.92 -5.97 5.50
C ALA A 78 -9.78 -4.71 5.41
N VAL A 79 -9.23 -3.55 5.78
CA VAL A 79 -9.91 -2.24 5.65
C VAL A 79 -9.97 -1.79 4.20
N LEU A 80 -8.98 -2.14 3.37
CA LEU A 80 -8.91 -1.76 1.97
C LEU A 80 -9.80 -2.63 1.05
N LEU A 81 -10.32 -3.75 1.53
CA LEU A 81 -11.23 -4.60 0.75
C LEU A 81 -12.48 -3.82 0.32
N GLY A 82 -12.68 -3.71 -0.99
CA GLY A 82 -13.80 -2.96 -1.57
C GLY A 82 -13.66 -1.44 -1.47
N ALA A 83 -12.49 -0.92 -1.10
CA ALA A 83 -12.24 0.51 -1.09
C ALA A 83 -12.29 1.08 -2.53
N PRO A 84 -13.09 2.13 -2.78
CA PRO A 84 -13.16 2.77 -4.09
C PRO A 84 -11.86 3.53 -4.36
N ARG A 85 -11.08 2.98 -5.31
CA ARG A 85 -9.79 3.51 -5.76
C ARG A 85 -9.99 4.73 -6.66
N ARG A 86 -9.00 5.62 -6.69
CA ARG A 86 -8.98 6.81 -7.53
C ARG A 86 -7.59 6.97 -8.14
N HIS A 87 -7.54 7.34 -9.42
CA HIS A 87 -6.28 7.66 -10.10
C HIS A 87 -5.66 8.96 -9.61
N ARG A 88 -6.49 9.94 -9.22
CA ARG A 88 -6.02 11.21 -8.65
C ARG A 88 -5.78 11.06 -7.15
N MET A 89 -4.58 11.40 -6.69
CA MET A 89 -4.25 11.48 -5.27
C MET A 89 -5.16 12.48 -4.58
N ALA A 90 -5.61 12.15 -3.37
CA ALA A 90 -6.30 13.09 -2.51
C ALA A 90 -5.26 13.84 -1.67
N GLU A 91 -5.02 15.12 -1.98
CA GLU A 91 -4.13 15.98 -1.20
C GLU A 91 -4.51 15.95 0.30
N GLY A 92 -3.52 15.82 1.17
CA GLY A 92 -3.73 15.75 2.62
C GLY A 92 -4.33 14.42 3.12
N ARG A 93 -4.38 13.38 2.29
CA ARG A 93 -4.72 12.01 2.71
C ARG A 93 -3.50 11.13 2.58
N THR A 94 -3.01 10.66 3.72
CA THR A 94 -1.76 9.91 3.80
C THR A 94 -1.94 8.50 4.33
N SER A 95 -0.92 7.66 4.16
CA SER A 95 -0.82 6.35 4.82
C SER A 95 -1.02 6.46 6.33
N ASN A 96 -0.50 7.49 6.98
CA ASN A 96 -0.66 7.68 8.42
C ASN A 96 -2.13 7.86 8.82
N GLY A 97 -2.91 8.60 8.03
CA GLY A 97 -4.36 8.73 8.27
C GLY A 97 -5.09 7.39 8.13
N LEU A 98 -4.74 6.60 7.11
CA LEU A 98 -5.30 5.26 6.92
C LEU A 98 -4.89 4.30 8.03
N ARG A 99 -3.64 4.38 8.51
CA ARG A 99 -3.13 3.61 9.64
C ARG A 99 -4.03 3.78 10.87
N TYR A 100 -4.35 5.02 11.24
CA TYR A 100 -5.27 5.29 12.35
C TYR A 100 -6.67 4.73 12.13
N ILE A 101 -7.19 4.77 10.90
CA ILE A 101 -8.48 4.15 10.57
C ILE A 101 -8.39 2.62 10.76
N ALA A 102 -7.31 1.99 10.29
CA ALA A 102 -7.10 0.56 10.45
C ALA A 102 -6.99 0.16 11.92
N GLU A 103 -6.24 0.90 12.73
CA GLU A 103 -6.15 0.69 14.17
C GLU A 103 -7.51 0.82 14.86
N HIS A 104 -8.28 1.84 14.49
CA HIS A 104 -9.60 2.09 15.07
C HIS A 104 -10.61 0.98 14.72
N LEU A 105 -10.65 0.54 13.47
CA LEU A 105 -11.60 -0.48 13.03
C LEU A 105 -11.24 -1.88 13.53
N THR A 106 -9.94 -2.21 13.57
CA THR A 106 -9.48 -3.55 13.93
C THR A 106 -9.20 -3.73 15.42
N GLY A 107 -9.03 -2.62 16.15
CA GLY A 107 -8.61 -2.62 17.55
C GLY A 107 -7.17 -3.12 17.75
N ARG A 108 -6.37 -3.20 16.69
CA ARG A 108 -4.99 -3.71 16.70
C ARG A 108 -4.02 -2.62 16.28
N PRO A 109 -2.80 -2.57 16.83
CA PRO A 109 -1.78 -1.64 16.36
C PRO A 109 -1.37 -1.97 14.92
N VAL A 110 -1.15 -0.94 14.11
CA VAL A 110 -0.73 -1.07 12.71
C VAL A 110 0.40 -0.07 12.47
N SER A 111 1.51 -0.53 11.90
CA SER A 111 2.60 0.36 11.51
C SER A 111 2.32 1.06 10.18
N ASP A 112 2.95 2.21 9.95
CA ASP A 112 2.80 2.92 8.67
C ASP A 112 3.38 2.10 7.51
N GLY A 113 4.52 1.42 7.75
CA GLY A 113 5.10 0.49 6.79
C GLY A 113 4.15 -0.62 6.35
N ALA A 114 3.45 -1.26 7.30
CA ALA A 114 2.47 -2.28 6.99
C ALA A 114 1.25 -1.72 6.23
N THR A 115 0.86 -0.48 6.55
CA THR A 115 -0.23 0.23 5.86
C THR A 115 0.14 0.53 4.40
N ILE A 116 1.35 1.05 4.16
CA ILE A 116 1.89 1.28 2.82
C ILE A 116 2.00 -0.03 2.05
N ALA A 117 2.48 -1.10 2.70
CA ALA A 117 2.55 -2.41 2.07
C ALA A 117 1.17 -2.92 1.64
N ALA A 118 0.14 -2.76 2.48
CA ALA A 118 -1.23 -3.12 2.15
C ALA A 118 -1.80 -2.30 1.00
N LEU A 119 -1.54 -0.99 0.95
CA LEU A 119 -1.93 -0.13 -0.17
C LEU A 119 -1.35 -0.65 -1.50
N ILE A 120 -0.05 -0.96 -1.52
CA ILE A 120 0.65 -1.48 -2.69
C ILE A 120 0.08 -2.85 -3.10
N ALA A 121 -0.05 -3.78 -2.14
CA ALA A 121 -0.59 -5.11 -2.39
C ALA A 121 -2.03 -5.08 -2.92
N CYS A 122 -2.85 -4.15 -2.43
CA CYS A 122 -4.21 -3.95 -2.90
C CYS A 122 -4.29 -3.14 -4.21
N GLY A 123 -3.18 -2.76 -4.83
CA GLY A 123 -3.17 -1.96 -6.06
C GLY A 123 -3.81 -0.59 -5.87
N VAL A 124 -3.72 -0.01 -4.68
CA VAL A 124 -4.14 1.36 -4.41
C VAL A 124 -3.03 2.29 -4.88
N PRO A 125 -3.31 3.27 -5.75
CA PRO A 125 -2.32 4.24 -6.17
C PRO A 125 -1.72 4.99 -4.97
N VAL A 126 -0.39 5.11 -4.94
CA VAL A 126 0.34 5.82 -3.88
C VAL A 126 1.36 6.78 -4.49
N LYS A 127 1.51 7.97 -3.89
CA LYS A 127 2.54 8.95 -4.26
C LYS A 127 3.44 9.22 -3.06
N ARG A 128 4.75 9.10 -3.24
CA ARG A 128 5.71 9.46 -2.20
C ARG A 128 5.82 10.98 -2.09
N THR A 129 5.83 11.49 -0.86
CA THR A 129 6.13 12.90 -0.60
C THR A 129 7.61 13.01 -0.22
N PRO A 130 8.41 13.82 -0.94
CA PRO A 130 9.83 13.98 -0.61
C PRO A 130 10.05 14.37 0.85
N GLY A 131 10.98 13.70 1.54
CA GLY A 131 11.30 13.97 2.95
C GLY A 131 10.24 13.52 3.96
N SER A 132 9.19 12.83 3.52
CA SER A 132 8.17 12.23 4.40
C SER A 132 8.22 10.71 4.34
N PRO A 133 8.12 10.01 5.49
CA PRO A 133 8.04 8.55 5.50
C PRO A 133 6.67 8.05 5.00
N HIS A 134 5.69 8.95 4.91
CA HIS A 134 4.32 8.65 4.50
C HIS A 134 4.11 8.81 2.99
N VAL A 135 3.05 8.19 2.47
CA VAL A 135 2.60 8.38 1.08
C VAL A 135 1.25 9.07 1.04
N GLU A 136 0.98 9.84 -0.01
CA GLU A 136 -0.37 10.20 -0.41
C GLU A 136 -1.09 9.01 -1.04
N ILE A 137 -2.41 8.94 -0.85
CA ILE A 137 -3.20 7.77 -1.25
C ILE A 137 -4.30 8.12 -2.26
N GLY A 138 -4.45 7.27 -3.26
CA GLY A 138 -5.52 7.31 -4.28
C GLY A 138 -6.81 6.63 -3.82
N LEU A 139 -7.41 7.09 -2.72
CA LEU A 139 -8.70 6.59 -2.21
C LEU A 139 -9.77 7.69 -2.16
N SER A 140 -11.04 7.31 -2.23
CA SER A 140 -12.14 8.27 -2.07
C SER A 140 -12.16 8.90 -0.68
N ALA A 141 -12.13 10.23 -0.62
CA ALA A 141 -12.25 10.99 0.63
C ALA A 141 -13.54 10.68 1.39
N SER A 142 -14.68 10.58 0.69
CA SER A 142 -15.96 10.26 1.32
C SER A 142 -15.98 8.85 1.91
N TRP A 143 -15.24 7.91 1.30
CA TRP A 143 -15.09 6.58 1.86
C TRP A 143 -14.21 6.60 3.12
N LEU A 144 -13.07 7.28 3.09
CA LEU A 144 -12.19 7.43 4.25
C LEU A 144 -12.93 8.06 5.44
N HIS A 145 -13.71 9.11 5.21
CA HIS A 145 -14.54 9.74 6.24
C HIS A 145 -15.58 8.79 6.82
N ARG A 146 -16.24 7.97 5.98
CA ARG A 146 -17.18 6.95 6.47
C ARG A 146 -16.50 5.90 7.33
N GLN A 147 -15.32 5.41 6.92
CA GLN A 147 -14.57 4.44 7.71
C GLN A 147 -14.14 5.01 9.06
N ALA A 148 -13.63 6.25 9.09
CA ALA A 148 -13.25 6.93 10.32
C ALA A 148 -14.43 7.15 11.29
N ALA A 149 -15.65 7.27 10.76
CA ALA A 149 -16.87 7.46 11.55
C ALA A 149 -17.51 6.13 12.04
N MET A 150 -17.03 4.97 11.60
CA MET A 150 -17.57 3.69 12.08
C MET A 150 -17.21 3.46 13.55
N PRO A 151 -18.05 2.73 14.31
CA PRO A 151 -17.69 2.32 15.67
C PRO A 151 -16.46 1.39 15.65
N ARG A 152 -15.67 1.41 16.73
CA ARG A 152 -14.54 0.48 16.90
C ARG A 152 -15.00 -0.96 16.77
N GLY A 153 -14.26 -1.78 16.03
CA GLY A 153 -14.66 -3.16 15.72
C GLY A 153 -15.73 -3.28 14.63
N GLY A 154 -16.17 -2.18 14.04
CA GLY A 154 -17.07 -2.18 12.89
C GLY A 154 -16.41 -2.86 11.69
N ARG A 155 -17.13 -3.76 11.03
CA ARG A 155 -16.66 -4.35 9.76
C ARG A 155 -16.78 -3.30 8.65
N PRO A 156 -15.73 -3.08 7.84
CA PRO A 156 -15.85 -2.24 6.65
C PRO A 156 -16.94 -2.83 5.76
N ALA A 157 -17.84 -1.97 5.29
CA ALA A 157 -18.94 -2.39 4.44
C ALA A 157 -18.38 -3.04 3.16
N THR A 158 -18.55 -4.36 3.02
CA THR A 158 -18.34 -5.05 1.76
C THR A 158 -19.26 -4.41 0.73
N VAL A 159 -18.69 -3.68 -0.23
CA VAL A 159 -19.47 -3.16 -1.36
C VAL A 159 -19.91 -4.39 -2.16
N ILE A 160 -21.16 -4.80 -1.95
CA ILE A 160 -21.84 -5.76 -2.82
C ILE A 160 -21.98 -5.03 -4.17
N SER A 161 -21.07 -5.33 -5.10
CA SER A 161 -21.17 -4.87 -6.47
C SER A 161 -22.50 -5.36 -7.03
N ARG A 162 -23.47 -4.45 -7.20
CA ARG A 162 -24.60 -4.71 -8.09
C ARG A 162 -24.02 -4.80 -9.49
N ARG A 163 -24.02 -6.01 -10.05
CA ARG A 163 -23.87 -6.20 -11.50
C ARG A 163 -25.16 -5.64 -12.11
N GLU A 164 -25.03 -4.60 -12.92
CA GLU A 164 -26.00 -4.29 -13.97
C GLU A 164 -25.67 -5.13 -15.21
#